data_AF-A0A6B3IBP5-F1
#
_entry.id   AF-A0A6B3IBP5-F1
#
_cell.length_a   1.000
_cell.length_b   1.000
_cell.length_c   1.000
_cell.angle_alpha   90.00
_cell.angle_beta   90.00
_cell.angle_gamma   90.00
#
_symmetry.space_group_name_H-M   'P 1'
#
loop_
_entity.id
_entity.type
_entity.pdbx_description
1 polymer ?
#
loop_
_entity_poly.entity_id
_entity_poly.type
_entity_poly.pdbx_seq_one_letter_code
_entity_poly.pdbx_strand_id
1 'polypeptide(L)'
;IDVIAHELAHGLTQYTANLRYEGQSGALNESVSDVFGSLVKQYSLGQSAEQADWLIGAGLLAPRVSGDALRSMKAPGTAYDDDVLGKDPQPASMEEYVETEEDNGGVHINSGIPNR
;
A
#
# COMPACT_ATOMS: atom_id res chain seq x y z
N ILE A 1 10.92 4.19 5.90
CA ILE A 1 11.36 5.24 4.93
C ILE A 1 10.38 5.34 3.79
N ASP A 2 10.04 4.19 3.20
CA ASP A 2 8.82 3.91 2.44
C ASP A 2 7.58 4.71 2.85
N VAL A 3 7.15 4.68 4.13
CA VAL A 3 5.95 5.43 4.57
C VAL A 3 6.12 6.95 4.38
N ILE A 4 7.30 7.50 4.69
CA ILE A 4 7.57 8.93 4.50
C ILE A 4 7.58 9.28 3.00
N ALA A 5 8.16 8.40 2.18
CA ALA A 5 8.21 8.58 0.74
C ALA A 5 6.83 8.43 0.08
N HIS A 6 5.96 7.57 0.62
CA HIS A 6 4.55 7.43 0.22
C HIS A 6 3.82 8.77 0.41
N GLU A 7 3.92 9.40 1.58
CA GLU A 7 3.26 10.71 1.82
C GLU A 7 3.77 11.80 0.87
N LEU A 8 5.07 11.81 0.55
CA LEU A 8 5.63 12.75 -0.42
C LEU A 8 5.16 12.46 -1.86
N ALA A 9 4.91 11.19 -2.19
CA ALA A 9 4.43 10.78 -3.49
C ALA A 9 2.97 11.20 -3.75
N HIS A 10 2.13 11.34 -2.71
CA HIS A 10 0.84 12.03 -2.87
C HIS A 10 1.01 13.45 -3.40
N GLY A 11 2.00 14.19 -2.90
CA GLY A 11 2.35 15.51 -3.43
C GLY A 11 2.75 15.46 -4.90
N LEU A 12 3.57 14.49 -5.31
CA LEU A 12 3.89 14.30 -6.73
C LEU A 12 2.64 14.04 -7.57
N THR A 13 1.77 13.12 -7.14
CA THR A 13 0.52 12.81 -7.83
C THR A 13 -0.39 14.04 -7.94
N GLN A 14 -0.52 14.82 -6.87
CA GLN A 14 -1.34 16.03 -6.83
C GLN A 14 -0.91 17.06 -7.91
N TYR A 15 0.39 17.26 -8.09
CA TYR A 15 0.93 18.22 -9.05
C TYR A 15 1.15 17.66 -10.46
N THR A 16 0.77 16.40 -10.71
CA THR A 16 0.90 15.75 -12.02
C THR A 16 -0.45 15.25 -12.54
N ALA A 17 -0.79 13.98 -12.33
CA ALA A 17 -2.03 13.37 -12.82
C ALA A 17 -3.26 13.85 -12.05
N ASN A 18 -3.08 14.33 -10.81
CA ASN A 18 -4.13 14.79 -9.90
C ASN A 18 -5.30 13.81 -9.80
N LEU A 19 -4.96 12.54 -9.56
CA LEU A 19 -5.95 11.46 -9.42
C LEU A 19 -6.91 11.78 -8.27
N ARG A 20 -8.20 11.88 -8.58
CA ARG A 20 -9.26 12.09 -7.58
C ARG A 20 -9.15 10.98 -6.54
N TYR A 21 -9.20 11.35 -5.27
CA TYR A 21 -9.06 10.44 -4.14
C TYR A 21 -10.39 9.73 -3.84
N GLU A 22 -10.86 8.95 -4.82
CA GLU A 22 -12.13 8.22 -4.75
C GLU A 22 -12.16 7.02 -5.70
N GLY A 23 -12.72 5.90 -5.25
CA GLY A 23 -12.86 4.67 -6.02
C GLY A 23 -11.54 4.20 -6.64
N GLN A 24 -11.59 3.70 -7.88
CA GLN A 24 -10.40 3.23 -8.60
C GLN A 24 -9.35 4.33 -8.83
N SER A 25 -9.75 5.58 -9.01
CA SER A 25 -8.80 6.69 -9.14
C SER A 25 -8.03 6.93 -7.83
N GLY A 26 -8.71 6.80 -6.68
CA GLY A 26 -8.06 6.89 -5.37
C GLY A 26 -7.18 5.69 -5.09
N ALA A 27 -7.63 4.48 -5.44
CA ALA A 27 -6.81 3.27 -5.32
C ALA A 27 -5.52 3.34 -6.16
N LEU A 28 -5.58 3.95 -7.35
CA LEU A 28 -4.38 4.24 -8.15
C LEU A 28 -3.49 5.31 -7.49
N ASN A 29 -4.07 6.32 -6.84
CA ASN A 29 -3.32 7.35 -6.10
C ASN A 29 -2.52 6.72 -4.93
N GLU A 30 -3.17 5.87 -4.15
CA GLU A 30 -2.53 5.06 -3.09
C GLU A 30 -1.43 4.15 -3.64
N SER A 31 -1.74 3.42 -4.71
CA SER A 31 -0.79 2.48 -5.33
C SER A 31 0.45 3.17 -5.88
N VAL A 32 0.30 4.32 -6.54
CA VAL A 32 1.45 5.13 -7.00
C VAL A 32 2.32 5.54 -5.80
N SER A 33 1.70 5.88 -4.68
CA SER A 33 2.41 6.28 -3.47
C SER A 33 3.17 5.11 -2.83
N ASP A 34 2.58 3.91 -2.79
CA ASP A 34 3.24 2.66 -2.38
C ASP A 34 4.42 2.28 -3.31
N VAL A 35 4.25 2.44 -4.62
CA VAL A 35 5.31 2.21 -5.63
C VAL A 35 6.50 3.13 -5.36
N PHE A 36 6.28 4.44 -5.25
CA PHE A 36 7.37 5.38 -4.97
C PHE A 36 8.00 5.13 -3.59
N GLY A 37 7.20 4.81 -2.57
CA GLY A 37 7.68 4.43 -1.25
C GLY A 37 8.65 3.25 -1.31
N SER A 38 8.24 2.18 -2.00
CA SER A 38 9.05 0.97 -2.20
C SER A 38 10.32 1.26 -3.00
N LEU A 39 10.25 2.02 -4.09
CA LEU A 39 11.41 2.36 -4.91
C LEU A 39 12.43 3.22 -4.15
N VAL A 40 11.97 4.16 -3.30
CA VAL A 40 12.88 4.96 -2.46
C VAL A 40 13.59 4.09 -1.43
N LYS A 41 12.87 3.15 -0.80
CA LYS A 41 13.46 2.19 0.14
C LYS A 41 14.50 1.31 -0.57
N GLN A 42 14.15 0.72 -1.71
CA GLN A 42 15.05 -0.10 -2.53
C GLN A 42 16.31 0.69 -2.93
N TYR A 43 16.13 1.90 -3.44
CA TYR A 43 17.23 2.79 -3.82
C TYR A 43 18.15 3.09 -2.62
N SER A 44 17.59 3.41 -1.46
CA SER A 44 18.36 3.73 -0.25
C SER A 44 19.19 2.55 0.28
N LEU A 45 18.74 1.33 0.01
CA LEU A 45 19.40 0.09 0.45
C LEU A 45 20.25 -0.55 -0.67
N GLY A 46 20.23 0.00 -1.90
CA GLY A 46 20.91 -0.58 -3.06
C GLY A 46 20.37 -1.96 -3.47
N GLN A 47 19.07 -2.19 -3.28
CA GLN A 47 18.41 -3.48 -3.55
C GLN A 47 17.99 -3.64 -5.01
N SER A 48 18.10 -4.86 -5.54
CA SER A 48 17.36 -5.28 -6.74
C SER A 48 15.90 -5.59 -6.40
N ALA A 49 15.07 -5.78 -7.43
CA ALA A 49 13.67 -6.16 -7.26
C ALA A 49 13.50 -7.50 -6.50
N GLU A 50 14.41 -8.45 -6.71
CA GLU A 50 14.40 -9.77 -6.05
C GLU A 50 14.80 -9.69 -4.56
N GLN A 51 15.55 -8.65 -4.17
CA GLN A 51 16.01 -8.44 -2.81
C GLN A 51 15.04 -7.60 -1.98
N ALA A 52 14.18 -6.82 -2.62
CA ALA A 52 13.20 -5.97 -1.97
C ALA A 52 12.14 -6.79 -1.22
N ASP A 53 11.72 -6.30 -0.05
CA ASP A 53 10.68 -6.97 0.74
C ASP A 53 9.27 -6.76 0.17
N TRP A 54 9.05 -5.66 -0.56
CA TRP A 54 7.74 -5.26 -1.10
C TRP A 54 6.68 -5.05 0.00
N LEU A 55 7.12 -4.68 1.20
CA LEU A 55 6.29 -4.39 2.36
C LEU A 55 6.23 -2.89 2.61
N ILE A 56 5.02 -2.36 2.80
CA ILE A 56 4.80 -0.95 3.12
C ILE A 56 4.68 -0.78 4.63
N GLY A 57 5.64 -0.06 5.24
CA GLY A 57 5.66 0.15 6.69
C GLY A 57 6.24 -1.03 7.47
N ALA A 58 7.16 -1.78 6.87
CA ALA A 58 7.90 -2.83 7.57
C ALA A 58 8.64 -2.23 8.80
N GLY A 59 8.44 -2.85 9.96
CA GLY A 59 9.00 -2.38 11.25
C GLY A 59 8.29 -1.17 11.86
N LEU A 60 7.17 -0.71 11.30
CA LEU A 60 6.33 0.33 11.89
C LEU A 60 5.45 -0.21 13.03
N LEU A 61 5.00 -1.46 12.89
CA LEU A 61 4.11 -2.09 13.85
C LEU A 61 4.82 -2.32 15.19
N ALA A 62 4.12 -2.04 16.29
CA ALA A 62 4.68 -2.25 17.62
C ALA A 62 4.92 -3.76 17.86
N PRO A 63 5.89 -4.15 18.71
CA PRO A 63 6.24 -5.58 18.90
C PRO A 63 5.12 -6.50 19.37
N ARG A 64 3.98 -5.96 19.81
CA ARG A 64 2.80 -6.72 20.26
C ARG A 64 1.76 -6.93 19.16
N VAL A 65 1.93 -6.28 18.02
CA VAL A 65 1.03 -6.40 16.87
C VAL A 65 1.48 -7.57 16.01
N SER A 66 0.55 -8.47 15.70
CA SER A 66 0.77 -9.64 14.84
C SER A 66 0.67 -9.24 13.37
N GLY A 67 1.79 -8.81 12.81
CA GLY A 67 1.89 -8.45 11.40
C GLY A 67 3.30 -8.05 11.00
N ASP A 68 3.58 -8.12 9.71
CA ASP A 68 4.88 -7.78 9.15
C ASP A 68 4.94 -6.31 8.72
N ALA A 69 3.82 -5.76 8.26
CA ALA A 69 3.70 -4.42 7.68
C ALA A 69 2.23 -3.95 7.62
N LEU A 70 2.00 -2.73 7.13
CA LEU A 70 0.63 -2.24 6.87
C LEU A 70 0.04 -2.88 5.61
N ARG A 71 0.86 -3.09 4.58
CA ARG A 71 0.46 -3.68 3.29
C ARG A 71 1.61 -4.50 2.70
N SER A 72 1.24 -5.45 1.83
CA SER A 72 2.16 -6.24 1.03
C SER A 72 1.83 -6.00 -0.44
N MET A 73 2.76 -5.42 -1.20
CA MET A 73 2.57 -5.23 -2.64
C MET A 73 2.64 -6.56 -3.38
N LYS A 74 3.45 -7.51 -2.88
CA LYS A 74 3.65 -8.83 -3.50
C LYS A 74 2.47 -9.77 -3.27
N ALA A 75 1.82 -9.66 -2.12
CA ALA A 75 0.71 -10.49 -1.69
C ALA A 75 -0.28 -9.67 -0.85
N PRO A 76 -1.14 -8.83 -1.47
CA PRO A 76 -2.18 -8.10 -0.77
C PRO A 76 -3.06 -9.02 0.08
N GLY A 77 -3.50 -8.57 1.25
CA GLY A 77 -4.32 -9.36 2.16
C GLY A 77 -3.55 -10.26 3.12
N THR A 78 -2.21 -10.17 3.13
CA THR A 78 -1.35 -11.01 3.98
C THR A 78 -0.39 -10.24 4.89
N ALA A 79 -0.49 -8.90 4.95
CA ALA A 79 0.49 -8.11 5.70
C ALA A 79 0.36 -8.25 7.22
N TYR A 80 -0.86 -8.50 7.71
CA TYR A 80 -1.16 -8.68 9.13
C TYR A 80 -2.43 -9.52 9.35
N ASP A 81 -2.48 -10.17 10.52
CA ASP A 81 -3.63 -10.89 11.06
C ASP A 81 -3.52 -10.83 12.59
N ASP A 82 -4.14 -9.80 13.17
CA ASP A 82 -3.97 -9.38 14.55
C ASP A 82 -5.32 -9.30 15.26
N ASP A 83 -5.33 -9.56 16.57
CA ASP A 83 -6.55 -9.57 17.37
C ASP A 83 -7.15 -8.17 17.60
N VAL A 84 -6.34 -7.11 17.49
CA VAL A 84 -6.78 -5.72 17.65
C VAL A 84 -6.92 -5.00 16.31
N LEU A 85 -5.94 -5.13 15.41
CA LEU A 85 -6.01 -4.50 14.08
C LEU A 85 -6.94 -5.23 13.11
N GLY A 86 -7.28 -6.49 13.40
CA GLY A 86 -7.99 -7.37 12.48
C GLY A 86 -7.06 -7.97 11.43
N LYS A 87 -7.65 -8.38 10.32
CA LYS A 87 -6.93 -8.98 9.19
C LYS A 87 -6.82 -7.98 8.04
N ASP A 88 -5.68 -7.99 7.35
CA ASP A 88 -5.46 -7.23 6.12
C ASP A 88 -6.59 -7.46 5.10
N PRO A 89 -7.39 -6.42 4.76
CA PRO A 89 -8.59 -6.56 3.95
C PRO A 89 -8.32 -6.47 2.44
N GLN A 90 -7.07 -6.26 1.99
CA GLN A 90 -6.80 -5.95 0.59
C GLN A 90 -7.03 -7.16 -0.34
N PRO A 91 -7.84 -7.03 -1.41
CA PRO A 91 -7.92 -8.02 -2.47
C PRO A 91 -6.64 -8.05 -3.33
N ALA A 92 -6.34 -9.22 -3.89
CA ALA A 92 -5.16 -9.43 -4.75
C ALA A 92 -5.50 -9.45 -6.25
N SER A 93 -6.77 -9.31 -6.61
CA SER A 93 -7.25 -9.30 -8.01
C SER A 93 -8.58 -8.56 -8.18
N MET A 94 -8.90 -8.18 -9.42
CA MET A 94 -10.18 -7.54 -9.75
C MET A 94 -11.41 -8.43 -9.53
N GLU A 95 -11.25 -9.76 -9.47
CA GLU A 95 -12.34 -10.68 -9.13
C GLU A 95 -12.84 -10.46 -7.69
N GLU A 96 -11.95 -9.99 -6.83
CA GLU A 96 -12.19 -9.74 -5.41
C GLU A 96 -12.37 -8.24 -5.11
N TYR A 97 -12.56 -7.40 -6.15
CA TYR A 97 -12.72 -5.96 -5.99
C TYR A 97 -13.85 -5.66 -4.99
N VAL A 98 -13.55 -4.81 -4.01
CA VAL A 98 -14.51 -4.45 -2.96
C VAL A 98 -15.29 -3.21 -3.39
N GLU A 99 -16.58 -3.40 -3.69
CA GLU A 99 -17.53 -2.30 -3.87
C GLU A 99 -17.99 -1.78 -2.50
N THR A 100 -17.62 -0.54 -2.17
CA THR A 100 -17.95 0.10 -0.89
C THR A 100 -18.05 1.61 -1.05
N GLU A 101 -18.70 2.29 -0.10
CA GLU A 101 -18.64 3.76 0.06
C GLU A 101 -17.67 4.18 1.18
N GLU A 102 -17.26 3.24 2.03
CA GLU A 102 -16.24 3.48 3.04
C GLU A 102 -14.88 3.73 2.39
N ASP A 103 -13.95 4.32 3.14
CA ASP A 103 -12.57 4.51 2.67
C ASP A 103 -12.51 5.22 1.30
N ASN A 104 -13.35 6.24 1.12
CA ASN A 104 -13.49 6.98 -0.14
C ASN A 104 -13.79 6.07 -1.36
N GLY A 105 -14.56 4.99 -1.17
CA GLY A 105 -14.76 3.99 -2.21
C GLY A 105 -13.68 2.91 -2.27
N GLY A 106 -13.07 2.59 -1.12
CA GLY A 106 -12.06 1.54 -0.97
C GLY A 106 -10.71 1.88 -1.58
N VAL A 107 -10.21 3.09 -1.37
CA VAL A 107 -8.93 3.54 -1.95
C VAL A 107 -7.73 2.79 -1.35
N HIS A 108 -7.69 2.58 -0.03
CA HIS A 108 -6.65 1.79 0.62
C HIS A 108 -6.95 0.30 0.50
N ILE A 109 -8.23 -0.10 0.48
CA ILE A 109 -8.63 -1.49 0.33
C ILE A 109 -8.19 -2.02 -1.04
N ASN A 110 -8.62 -1.37 -2.13
CA ASN A 110 -8.44 -1.89 -3.49
C ASN A 110 -7.07 -1.54 -4.10
N SER A 111 -6.20 -0.77 -3.43
CA SER A 111 -4.86 -0.43 -3.95
C SER A 111 -3.92 -1.63 -4.03
N GLY A 112 -4.21 -2.73 -3.32
CA GLY A 112 -3.51 -4.00 -3.46
C GLY A 112 -3.55 -4.57 -4.88
N ILE A 113 -4.64 -4.35 -5.62
CA ILE A 113 -4.82 -4.88 -6.97
C ILE A 113 -3.79 -4.29 -7.96
N PRO A 114 -3.65 -2.95 -8.12
CA PRO A 114 -2.62 -2.36 -8.97
C PRO A 114 -1.20 -2.44 -8.38
N ASN A 115 -1.04 -2.74 -7.08
CA ASN A 115 0.28 -2.96 -6.48
C ASN A 115 0.95 -4.28 -6.94
N ARG A 116 0.17 -5.25 -7.41
CA ARG A 116 0.60 -6.62 -7.71
C ARG A 116 0.98 -6.85 -9.17
#